data_AF-A0A5C6LU61-F1
#
_entry.id   AF-A0A5C6LU61-F1
#
_cell.length_a   1.000
_cell.length_b   1.000
_cell.length_c   1.000
_cell.angle_alpha   90.00
_cell.angle_beta   90.00
_cell.angle_gamma   90.00
#
_symmetry.space_group_name_H-M   'P 1'
#
loop_
_entity.id
_entity.type
_entity.pdbx_description
1 polymer ?
#
loop_
_entity_poly.entity_id
_entity_poly.type
_entity_poly.pdbx_seq_one_letter_code
_entity_poly.pdbx_strand_id
1 'polypeptide(L)' 'MPGIKGEHYRLSTDQFNQLSAMFKIVGIPHYAIVDKHGVIVNSNFGWTQNDQVKEQLLRLENE' A
#
# COMPACT_ATOMS: atom_id res chain seq x y z
N MET A 1 10.37 1.36 7.75
CA MET A 1 11.40 2.00 6.91
C MET A 1 11.53 3.45 7.38
N PRO A 2 12.71 3.89 7.84
CA PRO A 2 12.87 5.28 8.27
C PRO A 2 12.75 6.18 7.04
N GLY A 3 11.60 6.85 6.87
CA GLY A 3 11.41 7.84 5.79
C GLY A 3 10.05 7.85 5.08
N ILE A 4 9.19 6.83 5.25
CA ILE A 4 7.83 6.90 4.71
C ILE A 4 7.01 7.79 5.65
N LYS A 5 6.67 8.99 5.17
CA LYS A 5 5.79 9.93 5.89
C LYS A 5 4.32 9.47 5.79
N GLY A 6 3.49 9.89 6.74
CA GLY A 6 2.07 9.55 6.78
C GLY A 6 1.66 8.93 8.12
N GLU A 7 0.48 8.32 8.14
CA GLU A 7 -0.06 7.62 9.31
C GLU A 7 0.47 6.18 9.38
N HIS A 8 0.91 5.76 10.57
CA HIS A 8 1.43 4.41 10.81
C HIS A 8 0.62 3.76 11.92
N TYR A 9 -0.05 2.66 11.60
CA TYR A 9 -0.85 1.91 12.56
C TYR A 9 -0.15 0.60 12.92
N ARG A 10 0.04 0.35 14.22
CA ARG A 10 0.47 -0.96 14.70
C ARG A 10 -0.76 -1.86 14.81
N LEU A 11 -0.74 -2.96 14.06
CA LEU A 11 -1.84 -3.93 14.02
C LEU A 11 -1.70 -4.96 15.15
N SER A 12 -2.84 -5.42 15.67
CA SER A 12 -2.91 -6.69 16.40
C SER A 12 -2.74 -7.87 15.44
N THR A 13 -2.52 -9.07 15.99
CA THR A 13 -2.41 -10.29 15.19
C THR A 13 -3.67 -10.53 14.35
N ASP A 14 -4.86 -10.35 14.93
CA ASP A 14 -6.12 -10.60 14.22
C ASP A 14 -6.35 -9.59 13.09
N GLN A 15 -6.05 -8.31 13.34
CA GLN A 15 -6.11 -7.26 12.33
C GLN A 15 -5.12 -7.55 11.19
N PHE A 16 -3.90 -7.98 11.52
CA PHE A 16 -2.92 -8.37 10.52
C PHE A 16 -3.38 -9.57 9.69
N ASN A 17 -3.99 -10.59 10.30
CA ASN A 17 -4.51 -11.76 9.59
C ASN A 17 -5.64 -11.38 8.62
N GLN A 18 -6.57 -10.52 9.05
CA GLN A 18 -7.65 -10.03 8.19
C GLN A 18 -7.10 -9.25 7.00
N LEU A 19 -6.19 -8.30 7.25
CA LEU A 19 -5.59 -7.49 6.18
C LEU A 19 -4.72 -8.35 5.25
N SER A 20 -3.96 -9.30 5.79
CA SER A 20 -3.15 -10.22 4.99
C SER A 20 -3.99 -11.05 4.03
N ALA A 21 -5.17 -11.52 4.46
CA ALA A 21 -6.11 -12.23 3.60
C ALA A 21 -6.72 -11.30 2.53
N MET A 22 -7.14 -10.08 2.92
CA MET A 22 -7.74 -9.11 2.00
C MET A 22 -6.76 -8.67 0.90
N PHE A 23 -5.53 -8.32 1.29
CA PHE A 23 -4.47 -7.86 0.37
C PHE A 23 -3.67 -9.00 -0.26
N LYS A 24 -3.96 -10.26 0.09
CA LYS A 24 -3.24 -11.46 -0.37
C LYS A 24 -1.72 -11.34 -0.16
N ILE A 25 -1.31 -10.97 1.05
CA ILE A 25 0.10 -10.80 1.41
C ILE A 25 0.75 -12.19 1.48
N VAL A 26 1.61 -12.51 0.51
CA VAL A 26 2.36 -13.79 0.44
C VAL A 26 3.78 -13.68 1.00
N GLY A 27 4.34 -12.47 1.08
CA GLY A 27 5.68 -12.21 1.60
C GLY A 27 5.85 -10.75 2.02
N ILE A 28 6.84 -10.48 2.89
CA ILE A 28 7.14 -9.14 3.39
C ILE A 28 8.54 -8.69 2.93
N PRO A 29 8.75 -7.39 2.62
CA PRO A 29 7.75 -6.31 2.59
C PRO A 29 6.76 -6.42 1.41
N HIS A 30 5.51 -6.00 1.62
CA HIS A 30 4.45 -5.97 0.61
C HIS A 30 3.88 -4.56 0.49
N TYR A 31 3.66 -4.10 -0.74
CA TYR A 31 3.08 -2.80 -1.03
C TYR A 31 1.91 -2.96 -1.99
N ALA A 32 0.81 -2.26 -1.70
CA ALA A 32 -0.36 -2.20 -2.56
C ALA A 32 -0.81 -0.76 -2.71
N ILE A 33 -1.40 -0.42 -3.85
CA ILE A 33 -2.06 0.87 -4.10
C ILE A 33 -3.56 0.63 -4.05
N VAL A 34 -4.23 1.47 -3.26
CA VAL A 34 -5.68 1.52 -3.13
C VAL A 34 -6.15 2.91 -3.55
N ASP A 35 -7.18 2.99 -4.37
CA ASP A 35 -7.74 4.27 -4.81
C ASP A 35 -8.67 4.91 -3.75
N LYS A 36 -9.20 6.10 -4.07
CA LYS A 36 -10.13 6.86 -3.22
C LYS A 36 -11.48 6.16 -2.98
N HIS A 37 -11.83 5.15 -3.79
CA HIS A 37 -13.05 4.36 -3.68
C HIS A 37 -12.83 3.07 -2.88
N GLY A 38 -11.60 2.80 -2.41
CA GLY A 38 -11.25 1.60 -1.67
C GLY A 38 -10.94 0.39 -2.55
N VAL A 39 -10.72 0.59 -3.86
CA VAL A 39 -10.39 -0.49 -4.80
C VAL A 39 -8.88 -0.67 -4.87
N ILE A 40 -8.43 -1.92 -4.80
CA ILE A 40 -7.01 -2.27 -4.97
C ILE A 40 -6.68 -2.18 -6.46
N VAL A 41 -5.98 -1.12 -6.87
CA VAL A 41 -5.59 -0.88 -8.27
C VAL A 41 -4.24 -1.51 -8.62
N ASN A 42 -3.39 -1.76 -7.61
CA ASN A 42 -2.16 -2.53 -7.77
C ASN A 42 -1.85 -3.31 -6.50
N SER A 43 -1.94 -4.63 -6.54
CA SER A 43 -1.75 -5.50 -5.38
C SER A 43 -0.31 -5.97 -5.16
N ASN A 44 0.64 -5.64 -6.04
CA ASN A 44 2.04 -6.05 -5.88
C ASN A 44 2.94 -4.92 -6.36
N PHE A 45 2.77 -3.77 -5.72
CA PHE A 45 3.48 -2.57 -6.08
C PHE A 45 4.98 -2.71 -5.78
N GLY A 46 5.80 -2.56 -6.82
CA GLY A 46 7.25 -2.51 -6.67
C GLY A 46 7.65 -1.17 -6.08
N TRP A 47 8.04 -1.13 -4.80
CA TRP A 47 8.56 0.08 -4.19
C TRP A 47 9.86 0.53 -4.89
N THR A 48 9.90 1.78 -5.34
CA THR A 48 11.09 2.40 -5.94
C THR A 48 11.56 3.61 -5.10
N GLN A 49 11.51 4.82 -5.65
CA GLN A 49 11.84 6.08 -4.99
C GLN A 49 10.58 6.90 -4.74
N ASN A 50 10.56 7.69 -3.66
CA ASN A 50 9.38 8.45 -3.23
C ASN A 50 8.78 9.33 -4.34
N ASP A 51 9.61 9.99 -5.15
CA ASP A 51 9.14 10.88 -6.21
C ASP A 51 8.40 10.10 -7.32
N GLN A 52 8.91 8.92 -7.68
CA GLN A 52 8.27 8.05 -8.66
C GLN A 52 6.95 7.47 -8.15
N VAL A 53 6.90 7.08 -6.87
CA VAL A 53 5.66 6.63 -6.23
C VAL A 53 4.63 7.76 -6.24
N LYS A 54 5.06 9.00 -5.94
CA LYS A 54 4.18 10.18 -5.96
C LYS A 54 3.62 10.46 -7.36
N GLU A 55 4.43 10.38 -8.41
CA GLU A 55 3.97 10.55 -9.79
C GLU A 55 2.92 9.51 -10.18
N GLN A 56 3.10 8.26 -9.78
CA GLN A 56 2.13 7.19 -10.05
C GLN A 56 0.82 7.39 -9.30
N LEU A 57 0.87 7.82 -8.04
CA LEU A 57 -0.32 8.14 -7.27
C LEU A 57 -1.08 9.33 -7.87
N LEU A 58 -0.37 10.39 -8.27
CA LEU A 58 -0.97 11.56 -8.94
C LEU A 58 -1.60 11.19 -10.29
N ARG A 59 -1.00 10.27 -11.05
CA ARG A 59 -1.62 9.77 -12.28
C ARG A 59 -2.95 9.09 -12.01
N LEU A 60 -3.00 8.22 -11.00
CA LEU A 60 -4.22 7.48 -10.61
C LEU A 60 -5.30 8.38 -10.01
N GLU A 61 -4.93 9.51 -9.40
CA GLU A 61 -5.89 10.47 -8.83
C GLU A 61 -6.66 11.25 -9.91
N ASN A 62 -6.02 11.49 -11.06
CA ASN A 62 -6.57 12.27 -12.18
C ASN A 62 -7.37 11.41 -13.19
N GLU A 63 -7.48 10.10 -12.96
CA GLU A 63 -8.39 9.18 -13.66
C GLU A 63 -9.76 9.11 -12.95
#